data_AF-A0AAV5MSD5-F1
#
_entry.id   AF-A0AAV5MSD5-F1
#
_cell.length_a   1.000
_cell.length_b   1.000
_cell.length_c   1.000
_cell.angle_alpha   90.00
_cell.angle_beta   90.00
_cell.angle_gamma   90.00
#
_symmetry.space_group_name_H-M   'P 1'
#
loop_
_entity.id
_entity.type
_entity.pdbx_description
1 polymer ?
#
loop_
_entity_poly.entity_id
_entity_poly.type
_entity_poly.pdbx_seq_one_letter_code
_entity_poly.pdbx_strand_id
1 'polypeptide(L)'
;MVEQGHVNGILTAVVQGMNSSEDLNIRQSAFECLVAISSTYYDRLDPYMKDILDITARAMEENEEPVALQAIEFWSSICDEEFNRSTAKITCSNFIRKELPVLVRSLVGTLPRQEEDQDQGEWARNIAMARRTCLQLVMRTVGDVLRQDVVILLALGRRT
;
A
#
# COMPACT_ATOMS: atom_id res chain seq x y z
N MET A 1 25.79 -12.70 1.67
CA MET A 1 24.95 -12.36 2.84
C MET A 1 25.06 -10.85 3.00
N VAL A 2 24.10 -10.09 2.48
CA VAL A 2 24.11 -8.62 2.63
C VAL A 2 24.03 -8.33 4.12
N GLU A 3 25.04 -7.65 4.68
CA GLU A 3 25.08 -7.34 6.11
C GLU A 3 23.82 -6.57 6.52
N GLN A 4 23.21 -6.97 7.63
CA GLN A 4 21.92 -6.43 8.09
C GLN A 4 21.93 -4.90 8.28
N GLY A 5 23.11 -4.30 8.52
CA GLY A 5 23.28 -2.86 8.59
C GLY A 5 23.06 -2.13 7.26
N HIS A 6 23.43 -2.74 6.14
CA HIS A 6 23.29 -2.11 4.82
C HIS A 6 21.82 -2.00 4.40
N VAL A 7 21.02 -3.05 4.62
CA VAL A 7 19.58 -3.02 4.29
C VAL A 7 18.83 -2.00 5.15
N ASN A 8 19.18 -1.89 6.44
CA ASN A 8 18.58 -0.90 7.33
C ASN A 8 18.96 0.53 6.92
N GLY A 9 20.20 0.76 6.49
CA GLY A 9 20.63 2.06 5.94
C GLY A 9 19.88 2.44 4.68
N ILE A 10 19.68 1.47 3.76
CA ILE A 10 18.90 1.67 2.53
C ILE A 10 17.44 1.98 2.87
N LEU A 11 16.80 1.21 3.74
CA LEU A 11 15.41 1.44 4.17
C LEU A 11 15.24 2.82 4.80
N THR A 12 16.18 3.24 5.66
CA THR A 12 16.15 4.59 6.26
C THR A 12 16.23 5.68 5.19
N ALA A 13 17.16 5.55 4.23
CA ALA A 13 17.31 6.51 3.14
C ALA A 13 16.06 6.56 2.23
N VAL A 14 15.47 5.41 1.93
CA VAL A 14 14.23 5.31 1.14
C VAL A 14 13.07 5.99 1.88
N VAL A 15 12.86 5.67 3.17
CA VAL A 15 11.81 6.29 3.99
C VAL A 15 11.96 7.80 4.08
N GLN A 16 13.19 8.30 4.22
CA GLN A 16 13.48 9.73 4.18
C GLN A 16 13.19 10.35 2.81
N GLY A 17 13.59 9.67 1.72
CA GLY A 17 13.37 10.15 0.35
C GLY A 17 11.88 10.24 -0.02
N MET A 18 11.05 9.31 0.48
CA MET A 18 9.60 9.33 0.25
C MET A 18 8.91 10.53 0.92
N ASN A 19 9.36 10.93 2.13
CA ASN A 19 8.65 11.90 2.96
C ASN A 19 9.26 13.32 2.94
N SER A 20 10.56 13.45 2.70
CA SER A 20 11.29 14.71 2.91
C SER A 20 11.74 15.40 1.62
N SER A 21 11.52 14.80 0.44
CA SER A 21 11.92 15.37 -0.84
C SER A 21 10.79 16.21 -1.47
N GLU A 22 11.12 17.42 -1.91
CA GLU A 22 10.22 18.26 -2.71
C GLU A 22 10.17 17.82 -4.18
N ASP A 23 11.19 17.12 -4.68
CA ASP A 23 11.25 16.62 -6.06
C ASP A 23 10.42 15.34 -6.23
N LEU A 24 9.46 15.39 -7.16
CA LEU A 24 8.57 14.30 -7.53
C LEU A 24 9.33 13.05 -7.98
N ASN A 25 10.38 13.19 -8.80
CA ASN A 25 11.12 12.05 -9.34
C ASN A 25 11.85 11.31 -8.21
N ILE A 26 12.40 12.05 -7.25
CA ILE A 26 13.07 11.46 -6.08
C ILE A 26 12.05 10.70 -5.22
N ARG A 27 10.86 11.29 -4.97
CA ARG A 27 9.78 10.60 -4.24
C ARG A 27 9.38 9.32 -4.97
N GLN A 28 9.10 9.41 -6.27
CA GLN A 28 8.70 8.24 -7.08
C GLN A 28 9.76 7.13 -7.02
N SER A 29 11.03 7.45 -7.31
CA SER A 29 12.11 6.46 -7.26
C SER A 29 12.30 5.86 -5.87
N ALA A 30 12.07 6.63 -4.80
CA ALA A 30 12.08 6.10 -3.44
C ALA A 30 10.96 5.08 -3.21
N PHE A 31 9.74 5.37 -3.67
CA PHE A 31 8.64 4.41 -3.61
C PHE A 31 8.90 3.16 -4.48
N GLU A 32 9.48 3.31 -5.67
CA GLU A 32 9.85 2.16 -6.53
C GLU A 32 10.86 1.25 -5.83
N CYS A 33 11.85 1.86 -5.16
CA CYS A 33 12.80 1.14 -4.34
C CYS A 33 12.12 0.43 -3.16
N LEU A 34 11.15 1.07 -2.50
CA LEU A 34 10.38 0.44 -1.43
C LEU A 34 9.64 -0.81 -1.91
N VAL A 35 9.01 -0.75 -3.09
CA VAL A 35 8.33 -1.91 -3.70
C VAL A 35 9.30 -3.06 -3.94
N ALA A 36 10.46 -2.79 -4.56
CA ALA A 36 11.47 -3.82 -4.78
C ALA A 36 11.99 -4.44 -3.46
N ILE A 37 12.13 -3.62 -2.42
CA ILE A 37 12.55 -4.08 -1.08
C ILE A 37 11.47 -4.97 -0.46
N SER A 38 10.18 -4.67 -0.67
CA SER A 38 9.08 -5.42 -0.06
C SER A 38 9.06 -6.89 -0.46
N SER A 39 9.30 -7.19 -1.74
CA SER A 39 9.33 -8.56 -2.26
C SER A 39 10.63 -9.32 -1.90
N THR A 40 11.73 -8.60 -1.63
CA THR A 40 13.04 -9.22 -1.40
C THR A 40 13.40 -9.34 0.09
N TYR A 41 12.95 -8.38 0.90
CA TYR A 41 13.34 -8.20 2.30
C TYR A 41 12.13 -8.01 3.23
N TYR A 42 11.01 -8.67 2.92
CA TYR A 42 9.76 -8.63 3.70
C TYR A 42 9.99 -8.71 5.23
N ASP A 43 10.82 -9.66 5.68
CA ASP A 43 11.08 -9.90 7.12
C ASP A 43 11.83 -8.74 7.81
N ARG A 44 12.35 -7.77 7.04
CA ARG A 44 13.05 -6.58 7.55
C ARG A 44 12.17 -5.34 7.63
N LEU A 45 10.95 -5.40 7.12
CA LEU A 45 10.05 -4.25 7.08
C LEU A 45 9.40 -3.96 8.43
N ASP A 46 9.23 -4.94 9.31
CA ASP A 46 8.48 -4.83 10.57
C ASP A 46 8.76 -3.54 11.39
N PRO A 47 10.02 -3.11 11.63
CA PRO A 47 10.30 -1.89 12.38
C PRO A 47 9.90 -0.59 11.64
N TYR A 48 9.78 -0.61 10.31
CA TYR A 48 9.44 0.54 9.49
C TYR A 48 7.97 0.57 9.07
N MET A 49 7.21 -0.53 9.27
CA MET A 49 5.87 -0.67 8.70
C MET A 49 4.89 0.40 9.15
N LYS A 50 5.02 0.90 10.38
CA LYS A 50 4.18 1.99 10.88
C LYS A 50 4.43 3.29 10.12
N ASP A 51 5.69 3.68 9.97
CA ASP A 51 6.07 4.88 9.22
C ASP A 51 5.71 4.75 7.74
N ILE A 52 5.92 3.56 7.17
CA ILE A 52 5.53 3.24 5.78
C ILE A 52 4.02 3.37 5.60
N LEU A 53 3.21 2.89 6.56
CA LEU A 53 1.76 3.05 6.51
C LEU A 53 1.36 4.53 6.50
N ASP A 54 1.92 5.33 7.40
CA ASP A 54 1.59 6.76 7.49
C ASP A 54 2.07 7.54 6.24
N ILE A 55 3.22 7.18 5.66
CA ILE A 55 3.75 7.79 4.43
C ILE A 55 2.93 7.37 3.20
N THR A 56 2.64 6.08 3.05
CA THR A 56 1.87 5.55 1.92
C THR A 56 0.41 6.02 1.97
N ALA A 57 -0.20 6.13 3.15
CA ALA A 57 -1.56 6.67 3.31
C ALA A 57 -1.64 8.13 2.84
N ARG A 58 -0.72 8.99 3.31
CA ARG A 58 -0.62 10.38 2.83
C ARG A 58 -0.33 10.44 1.34
N ALA A 59 0.55 9.57 0.83
CA ALA A 59 0.84 9.54 -0.60
C ALA A 59 -0.35 9.10 -1.46
N MET A 60 -1.22 8.25 -0.95
CA MET A 60 -2.46 7.93 -1.63
C MET A 60 -3.45 9.08 -1.61
N GLU A 61 -3.48 9.91 -0.56
CA GLU A 61 -4.45 11.01 -0.40
C GLU A 61 -4.01 12.34 -1.05
N GLU A 62 -2.74 12.71 -0.93
CA GLU A 62 -2.23 14.06 -1.18
C GLU A 62 -1.39 14.18 -2.46
N ASN A 63 -0.93 13.06 -3.06
CA ASN A 63 0.16 13.10 -4.05
C ASN A 63 -0.26 12.86 -5.51
N GLU A 64 0.59 13.40 -6.39
CA GLU A 64 0.65 13.21 -7.84
C GLU A 64 0.64 11.73 -8.26
N GLU A 65 0.07 11.46 -9.43
CA GLU A 65 -0.11 10.12 -10.02
C GLU A 65 0.97 9.10 -9.77
N PRO A 66 2.23 9.35 -10.16
CA PRO A 66 3.25 8.32 -10.10
C PRO A 66 3.53 7.87 -8.67
N VAL A 67 3.48 8.78 -7.70
CA VAL A 67 3.77 8.48 -6.30
C VAL A 67 2.63 7.70 -5.67
N ALA A 68 1.39 8.10 -5.94
CA ALA A 68 0.20 7.42 -5.44
C ALA A 68 0.08 5.99 -6.01
N LEU A 69 0.35 5.81 -7.31
CA LEU A 69 0.35 4.48 -7.93
C LEU A 69 1.41 3.57 -7.31
N GLN A 70 2.61 4.09 -7.05
CA GLN A 70 3.68 3.29 -6.46
C GLN A 70 3.41 2.95 -4.98
N ALA A 71 2.74 3.83 -4.23
CA ALA A 71 2.26 3.52 -2.88
C ALA A 71 1.23 2.39 -2.88
N ILE A 72 0.31 2.37 -3.85
CA ILE A 72 -0.67 1.29 -4.01
C ILE A 72 0.04 -0.02 -4.41
N GLU A 73 1.02 0.06 -5.31
CA GLU A 73 1.79 -1.09 -5.77
C GLU A 73 2.59 -1.76 -4.64
N PHE A 74 3.10 -0.98 -3.70
CA PHE A 74 3.70 -1.50 -2.48
C PHE A 74 2.75 -2.41 -1.71
N TRP A 75 1.51 -1.96 -1.48
CA TRP A 75 0.52 -2.76 -0.75
C TRP A 75 0.06 -3.98 -1.56
N SER A 76 -0.03 -3.87 -2.89
CA SER A 76 -0.27 -5.02 -3.77
C SER A 76 0.84 -6.07 -3.63
N SER A 77 2.10 -5.64 -3.61
CA SER A 77 3.28 -6.52 -3.43
C SER A 77 3.28 -7.21 -2.08
N ILE A 78 2.95 -6.48 -1.00
CA ILE A 78 2.79 -7.08 0.34
C ILE A 78 1.64 -8.10 0.33
N CYS A 79 0.51 -7.81 -0.32
CA CYS A 79 -0.61 -8.76 -0.40
C CYS A 79 -0.19 -10.07 -1.10
N ASP A 80 0.54 -9.98 -2.21
CA ASP A 80 1.04 -11.15 -2.95
C ASP A 80 2.05 -11.94 -2.12
N GLU A 81 3.00 -11.27 -1.46
CA GLU A 81 4.01 -11.91 -0.61
C GLU A 81 3.35 -12.64 0.57
N GLU A 82 2.40 -12.00 1.26
CA GLU A 82 1.68 -12.62 2.38
C GLU A 82 0.79 -13.78 1.93
N PHE A 83 0.16 -13.68 0.76
CA PHE A 83 -0.62 -14.76 0.17
C PHE A 83 0.27 -15.96 -0.20
N ASN A 84 1.42 -15.72 -0.83
CA ASN A 84 2.38 -16.76 -1.19
C ASN A 84 2.94 -17.45 0.06
N ARG A 85 3.29 -16.70 1.11
CA ARG A 85 3.73 -17.28 2.39
C ARG A 85 2.65 -18.10 3.08
N SER A 86 1.40 -17.61 3.05
CA SER A 86 0.25 -18.33 3.60
C SER A 86 0.01 -19.66 2.89
N THR A 87 0.05 -19.68 1.55
CA THR A 87 -0.10 -20.91 0.76
C THR A 87 1.06 -21.90 0.98
N ALA A 88 2.29 -21.38 1.13
CA ALA A 88 3.47 -22.16 1.47
C ALA A 88 3.57 -22.57 2.96
N LYS A 89 2.64 -22.13 3.82
CA LYS A 89 2.65 -22.34 5.28
C LYS A 89 3.93 -21.85 5.97
N ILE A 90 4.50 -20.77 5.46
CA ILE A 90 5.69 -20.09 6.00
C ILE A 90 5.23 -19.03 6.99
N THR A 91 6.07 -18.72 7.98
CA THR A 91 5.84 -17.62 8.92
C THR A 91 5.65 -16.29 8.19
N CYS A 92 4.59 -15.58 8.55
CA CYS A 92 4.18 -14.31 7.96
C CYS A 92 3.89 -13.31 9.07
N SER A 93 4.32 -12.05 8.89
CA SER A 93 4.09 -10.98 9.86
C SER A 93 2.64 -10.47 9.83
N ASN A 94 1.90 -10.79 8.76
CA ASN A 94 0.49 -10.45 8.55
C ASN A 94 0.22 -8.94 8.72
N PHE A 95 1.05 -8.11 8.08
CA PHE A 95 0.92 -6.66 8.04
C PHE A 95 -0.44 -6.22 7.54
N ILE A 96 -0.96 -6.84 6.47
CA ILE A 96 -2.27 -6.50 5.91
C ILE A 96 -3.38 -6.70 6.95
N ARG A 97 -3.28 -7.78 7.73
CA ARG A 97 -4.27 -8.08 8.78
C ARG A 97 -4.16 -7.14 9.97
N LYS A 98 -2.94 -6.77 10.38
CA LYS A 98 -2.70 -5.86 11.52
C LYS A 98 -3.23 -4.46 11.23
N GLU A 99 -2.97 -3.95 10.03
CA GLU A 99 -3.27 -2.57 9.65
C GLU A 99 -4.53 -2.44 8.78
N LEU A 100 -5.34 -3.51 8.70
CA LEU A 100 -6.49 -3.63 7.82
C LEU A 100 -7.43 -2.40 7.86
N PRO A 101 -7.82 -1.87 9.04
CA PRO A 101 -8.77 -0.75 9.08
C PRO A 101 -8.19 0.53 8.47
N VAL A 102 -6.91 0.80 8.69
CA VAL A 102 -6.23 2.01 8.17
C VAL A 102 -6.02 1.84 6.67
N LEU A 103 -5.48 0.71 6.25
CA LEU A 103 -5.21 0.42 4.84
C LEU A 103 -6.48 0.45 3.98
N VAL A 104 -7.57 -0.17 4.46
CA VAL A 104 -8.85 -0.14 3.75
C VAL A 104 -9.37 1.30 3.65
N ARG A 105 -9.25 2.12 4.70
CA ARG A 105 -9.65 3.54 4.61
C ARG A 105 -8.86 4.31 3.56
N SER A 106 -7.54 4.16 3.53
CA SER A 106 -6.68 4.86 2.56
C SER A 106 -6.91 4.38 1.11
N LEU A 107 -7.14 3.08 0.92
CA LEU A 107 -7.45 2.50 -0.40
C LEU A 107 -8.88 2.80 -0.87
N VAL A 108 -9.84 2.90 0.06
CA VAL A 108 -11.19 3.32 -0.28
C VAL A 108 -11.19 4.80 -0.61
N GLY A 109 -10.50 5.62 0.19
CA GLY A 109 -10.37 7.06 0.00
C GLY A 109 -11.66 7.76 -0.44
N THR A 110 -11.53 8.91 -1.08
CA THR A 110 -12.58 9.45 -1.95
C THR A 110 -12.60 8.68 -3.27
N LEU A 111 -12.89 7.37 -3.24
CA LEU A 111 -13.29 6.67 -4.47
C LEU A 111 -14.53 7.40 -4.98
N PRO A 112 -14.45 8.07 -6.13
CA PRO A 112 -15.57 8.83 -6.61
C PRO A 112 -16.72 7.88 -6.92
N ARG A 113 -17.93 8.32 -6.60
CA ARG A 113 -19.16 7.59 -6.92
C ARG A 113 -19.11 7.32 -8.43
N GLN A 114 -19.08 6.05 -8.83
CA GLN A 114 -18.92 5.65 -10.24
C GLN A 114 -20.03 6.15 -11.17
N GLU A 115 -21.03 6.85 -10.64
CA GLU A 115 -22.24 7.22 -11.36
C GLU A 115 -22.36 8.73 -11.65
N GLU A 116 -21.51 9.62 -11.09
CA GLU A 116 -21.82 11.07 -11.15
C GLU A 116 -20.77 12.04 -11.73
N ASP A 117 -19.50 11.67 -11.97
CA ASP A 117 -18.54 12.61 -12.59
C ASP A 117 -17.86 12.04 -13.85
N GLN A 118 -18.42 12.36 -15.02
CA GLN A 118 -17.77 12.11 -16.32
C GLN A 118 -16.60 13.07 -16.60
N ASP A 119 -16.34 14.04 -15.70
CA ASP A 119 -15.27 15.05 -15.81
C ASP A 119 -13.98 14.69 -15.04
N GLN A 120 -13.87 13.46 -14.53
CA GLN A 120 -12.64 13.06 -13.85
C GLN A 120 -11.48 12.87 -14.83
N GLY A 121 -10.38 13.58 -14.58
CA GLY A 121 -9.15 13.45 -15.34
C GLY A 121 -8.61 12.01 -15.35
N GLU A 122 -7.92 11.65 -16.43
CA GLU A 122 -7.34 10.32 -16.67
C GLU A 122 -6.55 9.78 -15.47
N TRP A 123 -5.81 10.67 -14.80
CA TRP A 123 -5.08 10.39 -13.57
C TRP A 123 -5.98 9.80 -12.45
N ALA A 124 -7.07 10.48 -12.10
CA ALA A 124 -7.94 10.05 -11.01
C ALA A 124 -8.55 8.66 -11.30
N ARG A 125 -8.82 8.37 -12.58
CA ARG A 125 -9.28 7.07 -13.04
C ARG A 125 -8.24 5.97 -12.83
N ASN A 126 -6.96 6.25 -13.13
CA ASN A 126 -5.87 5.30 -12.96
C ASN A 126 -5.64 4.96 -11.49
N ILE A 127 -5.62 5.96 -10.59
CA ILE A 127 -5.56 5.72 -9.14
C ILE A 127 -6.76 4.89 -8.68
N ALA A 128 -7.98 5.26 -9.08
CA ALA A 128 -9.19 4.54 -8.67
C ALA A 128 -9.15 3.07 -9.12
N MET A 129 -8.63 2.79 -10.32
CA MET A 129 -8.44 1.44 -10.82
C MET A 129 -7.41 0.68 -9.99
N ALA A 130 -6.24 1.28 -9.72
CA ALA A 130 -5.19 0.67 -8.92
C ALA A 130 -5.66 0.34 -7.50
N ARG A 131 -6.34 1.29 -6.83
CA ARG A 131 -6.92 1.10 -5.49
C ARG A 131 -7.91 -0.08 -5.45
N ARG A 132 -8.77 -0.21 -6.47
CA ARG A 132 -9.72 -1.32 -6.58
C ARG A 132 -9.02 -2.67 -6.70
N THR A 133 -8.02 -2.75 -7.56
CA THR A 133 -7.23 -3.98 -7.73
C THR A 133 -6.53 -4.34 -6.42
N CYS A 134 -5.92 -3.37 -5.75
CA CYS A 134 -5.26 -3.58 -4.46
C CYS A 134 -6.25 -4.04 -3.37
N LEU A 135 -7.45 -3.45 -3.30
CA LEU A 135 -8.52 -3.90 -2.38
C LEU A 135 -8.93 -5.36 -2.63
N GLN A 136 -8.99 -5.79 -3.90
CA GLN A 136 -9.28 -7.19 -4.22
C GLN A 136 -8.17 -8.12 -3.73
N LEU A 137 -6.90 -7.70 -3.84
CA LEU A 137 -5.76 -8.44 -3.30
C LEU A 137 -5.83 -8.51 -1.77
N VAL A 138 -6.14 -7.40 -1.09
CA VAL A 138 -6.36 -7.38 0.38
C VAL A 138 -7.45 -8.38 0.78
N MET A 139 -8.60 -8.38 0.09
CA MET A 139 -9.68 -9.34 0.37
C MET A 139 -9.24 -10.79 0.17
N ARG A 140 -8.39 -11.06 -0.82
CA ARG A 140 -7.84 -12.39 -1.10
C ARG A 140 -6.85 -12.81 -0.01
N THR A 141 -5.96 -11.92 0.41
CA THR A 141 -4.90 -12.20 1.40
C THR A 141 -5.45 -12.44 2.79
N VAL A 142 -6.46 -11.67 3.21
CA VAL A 142 -7.03 -11.78 4.56
C VAL A 142 -8.01 -12.97 4.69
N GLY A 143 -8.53 -13.47 3.57
CA GLY A 143 -9.39 -14.66 3.54
C GLY A 143 -10.83 -14.43 4.02
N ASP A 144 -11.63 -15.50 4.04
CA ASP A 144 -13.09 -15.42 4.23
C ASP A 144 -13.52 -14.86 5.59
N VAL A 145 -12.71 -15.08 6.63
CA VAL A 145 -13.05 -14.70 8.02
C VAL A 145 -13.21 -13.18 8.19
N LEU A 146 -12.50 -12.37 7.40
CA LEU A 146 -12.55 -10.92 7.47
C LEU A 146 -13.13 -10.29 6.20
N ARG A 147 -13.61 -11.11 5.25
CA ARG A 147 -14.30 -10.61 4.05
C ARG A 147 -15.53 -9.79 4.43
N GLN A 148 -16.24 -10.21 5.47
CA GLN A 148 -17.42 -9.51 5.97
C GLN A 148 -17.05 -8.18 6.65
N ASP A 149 -15.95 -8.14 7.39
CA ASP A 149 -15.43 -6.92 8.01
C ASP A 149 -14.96 -5.91 6.96
N VAL A 150 -14.28 -6.35 5.90
CA VAL A 150 -13.90 -5.49 4.77
C VAL A 150 -15.14 -4.97 4.03
N VAL A 151 -16.16 -5.82 3.82
CA VAL A 151 -17.43 -5.38 3.21
C VAL A 151 -18.16 -4.35 4.09
N ILE A 152 -18.16 -4.53 5.41
CA ILE A 152 -18.72 -3.55 6.35
C ILE A 152 -17.92 -2.25 6.32
N LEU A 153 -16.59 -2.32 6.34
CA LEU A 153 -15.72 -1.14 6.24
C LEU A 153 -15.92 -0.39 4.90
N LEU A 154 -16.08 -1.12 3.79
CA LEU A 154 -16.43 -0.56 2.48
C LEU A 154 -17.81 0.11 2.50
N ALA A 155 -18.80 -0.47 3.18
CA ALA A 155 -20.13 0.09 3.29
C ALA A 155 -20.17 1.34 4.19
N LEU A 156 -19.34 1.38 5.23
CA LEU A 156 -19.23 2.52 6.16
C LEU A 156 -18.43 3.68 5.56
N GLY A 157 -17.34 3.40 4.84
CA GLY A 157 -16.52 4.41 4.16
C GLY A 157 -17.23 5.13 3.00
N ARG A 158 -18.38 4.63 2.54
CA ARG A 158 -19.23 5.27 1.52
C ARG A 158 -20.30 6.22 2.10
N ARG A 159 -20.43 6.33 3.42
CA ARG A 159 -21.51 7.10 4.09
C ARG A 159 -21.07 8.46 4.65
N THR A 160 -19.79 8.82 4.53
CA THR A 160 -19.23 10.12 4.91
C THR A 160 -18.73 10.84 3.68
#